data_AF-A0A2D4MNA6-F1
#
_entry.id   AF-A0A2D4MNA6-F1
#
_cell.length_a   1.000
_cell.length_b   1.000
_cell.length_c   1.000
_cell.angle_alpha   90.00
_cell.angle_beta   90.00
_cell.angle_gamma   90.00
#
_symmetry.space_group_name_H-M   'P 1'
#
loop_
_entity.id
_entity.type
_entity.pdbx_description
1 polymer ?
#
loop_
_entity_poly.entity_id
_entity_poly.type
_entity_poly.pdbx_seq_one_letter_code
_entity_poly.pdbx_strand_id
1 'polypeptide(L)'
;GHGYLAMNRLGDIRNDNDPNCTYEGDNNVLLQQTSNYLLRWMSERSQGHPVSSPMGSVDFLNDYDAILRQTFVLPDAEDLLDSSASLRAYKWLVCYLLQGSIQKLRKQEKNGCAEFEAKNNSQVYYCRSLAIA
;
A
#
# COMPACT_ATOMS: atom_id res chain seq x y z
N GLY A 1 -8.03 31.69 14.76
CA GLY A 1 -7.00 32.74 14.63
C GLY A 1 -5.76 32.43 15.45
N HIS A 2 -5.90 32.06 16.73
CA HIS A 2 -4.75 31.93 17.64
C HIS A 2 -3.65 30.98 17.16
N GLY A 3 -3.97 29.86 16.50
CA GLY A 3 -2.95 28.95 15.96
C GLY A 3 -1.97 29.55 14.94
N TYR A 4 -2.25 30.73 14.38
CA TYR A 4 -1.33 31.45 13.48
C TYR A 4 -0.31 32.33 14.24
N LEU A 5 -0.54 32.58 15.53
CA LEU A 5 0.38 33.36 16.36
C LEU A 5 1.65 32.56 16.63
N ALA A 6 2.82 33.20 16.48
CA ALA A 6 4.13 32.57 16.72
C ALA A 6 4.24 31.92 18.11
N MET A 7 3.57 32.48 19.13
CA MET A 7 3.51 31.90 20.48
C MET A 7 2.94 30.47 20.53
N ASN A 8 2.11 30.06 19.56
CA ASN A 8 1.57 28.70 19.49
C ASN A 8 2.51 27.71 18.79
N ARG A 9 3.58 28.19 18.14
CA ARG A 9 4.69 27.39 17.56
C ARG A 9 4.31 26.29 16.56
N LEU A 10 3.04 26.22 16.14
CA LEU A 10 2.57 25.27 15.13
C LEU A 10 3.27 25.47 13.78
N GLY A 11 3.61 26.71 13.44
CA GLY A 11 4.39 27.04 12.25
C GLY A 11 5.81 26.49 12.31
N ASP A 12 6.50 26.66 13.45
CA ASP A 12 7.86 26.16 13.64
C ASP A 12 7.89 24.63 13.57
N ILE A 13 6.98 23.94 14.28
CA ILE A 13 6.88 22.47 14.26
C ILE A 13 6.64 21.95 12.84
N ARG A 14 5.77 22.61 12.08
CA ARG A 14 5.52 22.24 10.69
C ARG A 14 6.77 22.45 9.84
N ASN A 15 7.39 23.63 9.91
CA ASN A 15 8.56 23.97 9.09
C ASN A 15 9.74 23.04 9.38
N ASP A 16 9.94 22.66 10.64
CA ASP A 16 10.98 21.71 11.03
C ASP A 16 10.69 20.29 10.53
N ASN A 17 9.40 19.92 10.36
CA ASN A 17 9.00 18.59 9.91
C ASN A 17 8.82 18.46 8.39
N ASP A 18 8.50 19.55 7.67
CA ASP A 18 8.28 19.54 6.21
C ASP A 18 9.44 18.86 5.45
N PRO A 19 10.72 19.08 5.81
CA PRO A 19 11.83 18.43 5.13
C PRO A 19 11.95 16.92 5.32
N ASN A 20 11.32 16.34 6.36
CA ASN A 20 11.29 14.88 6.57
C ASN A 20 10.57 14.14 5.43
N CYS A 21 9.79 14.86 4.62
CA CYS A 21 9.14 14.28 3.44
C CYS A 21 10.08 14.12 2.23
N THR A 22 11.33 14.61 2.29
CA THR A 22 12.26 14.62 1.15
C THR A 22 13.68 14.13 1.45
N TYR A 23 14.23 14.39 2.65
CA TYR A 23 15.67 14.24 2.90
C TYR A 23 16.23 12.82 2.73
N GLU A 24 15.52 11.79 3.19
CA GLU A 24 15.98 10.39 3.10
C GLU A 24 15.42 9.64 1.88
N GLY A 25 14.81 10.39 0.97
CA GLY A 25 14.07 9.89 -0.17
C GLY A 25 12.73 10.61 -0.27
N ASP A 26 12.41 11.10 -1.47
CA ASP A 26 11.11 11.70 -1.70
C ASP A 26 10.01 10.67 -1.42
N ASN A 27 9.02 11.05 -0.60
CA ASN A 27 7.93 10.15 -0.21
C ASN A 27 7.23 9.49 -1.40
N ASN A 28 7.13 10.15 -2.56
CA ASN A 28 6.54 9.53 -3.75
C ASN A 28 7.43 8.45 -4.34
N VAL A 29 8.75 8.62 -4.29
CA VAL A 29 9.72 7.62 -4.74
C VAL A 29 9.75 6.43 -3.79
N LEU A 30 9.69 6.67 -2.47
CA LEU A 30 9.58 5.60 -1.48
C LEU A 30 8.31 4.76 -1.68
N LEU A 31 7.17 5.41 -1.92
CA LEU A 31 5.92 4.71 -2.24
C LEU A 31 5.99 3.94 -3.58
N GLN A 32 6.71 4.45 -4.58
CA GLN A 32 7.00 3.71 -5.81
C GLN A 32 7.82 2.44 -5.53
N GLN A 33 8.84 2.52 -4.68
CA GLN A 33 9.66 1.36 -4.31
C GLN A 33 8.83 0.31 -3.54
N THR A 34 8.01 0.74 -2.58
CA THR A 34 7.13 -0.16 -1.80
C THR A 34 6.13 -0.87 -2.69
N SER A 35 5.45 -0.15 -3.60
CA SER A 35 4.50 -0.79 -4.52
C SER A 35 5.17 -1.77 -5.49
N ASN A 36 6.35 -1.44 -6.01
CA ASN A 36 7.13 -2.37 -6.84
C ASN A 36 7.56 -3.61 -6.05
N TYR A 37 7.95 -3.46 -4.79
CA TYR A 37 8.26 -4.59 -3.90
C TYR A 37 7.07 -5.54 -3.73
N LEU A 38 5.85 -5.00 -3.51
CA LEU A 38 4.63 -5.79 -3.40
C LEU A 38 4.23 -6.46 -4.72
N LEU A 39 4.32 -5.75 -5.84
CA LEU A 39 4.04 -6.31 -7.17
C LEU A 39 4.98 -7.46 -7.53
N ARG A 40 6.26 -7.36 -7.13
CA ARG A 40 7.25 -8.43 -7.33
C ARG A 40 6.81 -9.73 -6.66
N TRP A 41 6.30 -9.68 -5.43
CA TRP A 41 5.82 -10.88 -4.73
C TRP A 41 4.70 -11.61 -5.46
N MET A 42 3.86 -10.90 -6.20
CA MET A 42 2.83 -11.52 -7.02
C MET A 42 3.41 -12.23 -8.25
N SER A 43 4.49 -11.70 -8.82
CA SER A 43 5.25 -12.39 -9.87
C SER A 43 5.88 -13.67 -9.33
N GLU A 44 6.57 -13.60 -8.18
CA GLU A 44 7.18 -14.76 -7.51
C GLU A 44 6.15 -15.84 -7.17
N ARG A 45 5.01 -15.43 -6.60
CA ARG A 45 3.90 -16.33 -6.30
C ARG A 45 3.34 -17.01 -7.55
N SER A 46 3.25 -16.28 -8.67
CA SER A 46 2.78 -16.85 -9.93
C SER A 46 3.74 -17.91 -10.52
N GLN A 47 5.00 -17.88 -10.11
CA GLN A 47 6.01 -18.90 -10.45
C GLN A 47 6.04 -20.05 -9.44
N GLY A 48 5.20 -20.03 -8.41
CA GLY A 48 5.11 -21.05 -7.37
C GLY A 48 6.05 -20.84 -6.18
N HIS A 49 6.75 -19.70 -6.10
CA HIS A 49 7.57 -19.38 -4.94
C HIS A 49 6.69 -18.89 -3.77
N PRO A 50 6.91 -19.39 -2.55
CA PRO A 50 6.22 -18.88 -1.37
C PRO A 50 6.68 -17.43 -1.08
N VAL A 51 5.75 -16.61 -0.59
CA VAL A 51 6.08 -15.27 -0.11
C VAL A 51 6.68 -15.40 1.28
N SER A 52 7.94 -14.96 1.45
CA SER A 52 8.60 -14.93 2.74
C SER A 52 9.44 -13.67 2.87
N SER A 53 9.06 -12.83 3.82
CA SER A 53 9.73 -11.57 4.13
C SER A 53 10.53 -11.69 5.43
N PRO A 54 11.66 -10.95 5.59
CA PRO A 54 12.55 -11.11 6.74
C PRO A 54 11.87 -11.01 8.12
N MET A 55 10.78 -10.25 8.21
CA MET A 55 10.00 -10.06 9.44
C MET A 55 8.56 -10.58 9.35
N GLY A 56 8.21 -11.33 8.31
CA GLY A 56 6.86 -11.88 8.13
C GLY A 56 5.77 -10.86 7.77
N SER A 57 6.13 -9.60 7.47
CA SER A 57 5.18 -8.50 7.27
C SER A 57 4.26 -8.68 6.07
N VAL A 58 4.71 -9.38 5.02
CA VAL A 58 3.92 -9.66 3.81
C VAL A 58 3.63 -11.14 3.60
N ASP A 59 3.93 -11.99 4.58
CA ASP A 59 3.78 -13.45 4.44
C ASP A 59 2.31 -13.88 4.34
N PHE A 60 1.39 -13.02 4.80
CA PHE A 60 -0.05 -13.22 4.62
C PHE A 60 -0.47 -13.28 3.14
N LEU A 61 0.36 -12.80 2.20
CA LEU A 61 0.11 -12.92 0.76
C LEU A 61 0.16 -14.37 0.26
N ASN A 62 0.67 -15.33 1.05
CA ASN A 62 0.51 -16.75 0.73
C ASN A 62 -0.98 -17.13 0.67
N ASP A 63 -1.79 -16.57 1.56
CA ASP A 63 -3.24 -16.79 1.64
C ASP A 63 -4.06 -15.85 0.73
N TYR A 64 -3.42 -15.16 -0.22
CA TYR A 64 -4.03 -14.12 -1.06
C TYR A 64 -5.40 -14.49 -1.64
N ASP A 65 -5.52 -15.67 -2.25
CA ASP A 65 -6.80 -16.11 -2.86
C ASP A 65 -7.86 -16.47 -1.81
N ALA A 66 -7.45 -16.94 -0.64
CA ALA A 66 -8.38 -17.20 0.47
C ALA A 66 -8.88 -15.88 1.06
N ILE A 67 -7.98 -14.91 1.26
CA ILE A 67 -8.30 -13.58 1.76
C ILE A 67 -9.29 -12.87 0.82
N LEU A 68 -9.03 -12.83 -0.49
CA LEU A 68 -9.92 -12.16 -1.44
C LEU A 68 -11.32 -12.76 -1.54
N ARG A 69 -11.48 -14.04 -1.19
CA ARG A 69 -12.78 -14.72 -1.15
C ARG A 69 -13.59 -14.42 0.12
N GLN A 70 -12.97 -13.81 1.13
CA GLN A 70 -13.67 -13.41 2.34
C GLN A 70 -14.63 -12.27 2.04
N THR A 71 -15.78 -12.30 2.71
CA THR A 71 -16.74 -11.21 2.72
C THR A 71 -16.72 -10.55 4.09
N PHE A 72 -17.06 -9.27 4.13
CA PHE A 72 -17.18 -8.56 5.39
C PHE A 72 -18.34 -9.14 6.19
N VAL A 73 -18.03 -9.70 7.36
CA VAL A 73 -19.02 -10.12 8.34
C VAL A 73 -19.18 -8.98 9.33
N LEU A 74 -20.41 -8.55 9.57
CA LEU A 74 -20.70 -7.47 10.51
C LEU A 74 -20.20 -7.91 11.90
N PRO A 75 -19.21 -7.21 12.48
CA PRO A 75 -18.70 -7.55 13.81
C PRO A 75 -19.77 -7.22 14.85
N ASP A 76 -19.98 -8.12 15.81
CA ASP A 76 -20.75 -7.78 17.01
C ASP A 76 -20.00 -6.70 17.82
N ALA A 77 -20.66 -6.08 18.81
CA ALA A 77 -20.05 -5.00 19.60
C ALA A 77 -18.74 -5.42 20.30
N GLU A 78 -18.59 -6.70 20.62
CA GLU A 78 -17.35 -7.27 21.18
C GLU A 78 -16.25 -7.43 20.11
N ASP A 79 -16.61 -7.80 18.87
CA ASP A 79 -15.68 -7.93 17.75
C ASP A 79 -15.11 -6.57 17.30
N LEU A 80 -15.82 -5.47 17.54
CA LEU A 80 -15.34 -4.11 17.27
C LEU A 80 -14.15 -3.70 18.15
N LEU A 81 -13.98 -4.35 19.30
CA LEU A 81 -12.82 -4.15 20.18
C LEU A 81 -11.68 -5.11 19.84
N ASP A 82 -11.91 -6.10 18.98
CA ASP A 82 -10.90 -7.05 18.55
C ASP A 82 -10.05 -6.50 17.40
N SER A 83 -8.80 -6.19 17.72
CA SER A 83 -7.77 -5.81 16.74
C SER A 83 -7.59 -6.81 15.58
N SER A 84 -7.97 -8.08 15.77
CA SER A 84 -7.91 -9.11 14.72
C SER A 84 -8.88 -8.82 13.58
N ALA A 85 -10.04 -8.22 13.84
CA ALA A 85 -11.00 -7.83 12.83
C ALA A 85 -10.42 -6.72 11.94
N SER A 86 -9.81 -5.69 12.55
CA SER A 86 -9.10 -4.64 11.81
C SER A 86 -7.96 -5.21 10.97
N LEU A 87 -7.13 -6.08 11.54
CA LEU A 87 -6.02 -6.70 10.81
C LEU A 87 -6.51 -7.51 9.59
N ARG A 88 -7.59 -8.28 9.73
CA ARG A 88 -8.20 -9.01 8.61
C ARG A 88 -8.69 -8.05 7.52
N ALA A 89 -9.34 -6.95 7.90
CA ALA A 89 -9.81 -5.93 6.97
C ALA A 89 -8.65 -5.26 6.20
N TYR A 90 -7.55 -4.90 6.89
CA TYR A 90 -6.37 -4.32 6.24
C TYR A 90 -5.67 -5.32 5.31
N LYS A 91 -5.51 -6.58 5.72
CA LYS A 91 -4.96 -7.63 4.83
C LYS A 91 -5.80 -7.80 3.57
N TRP A 92 -7.13 -7.82 3.73
CA TRP A 92 -8.06 -7.86 2.60
C TRP A 92 -7.91 -6.64 1.69
N LEU A 93 -7.86 -5.43 2.26
CA LEU A 93 -7.68 -4.18 1.53
C LEU A 93 -6.39 -4.19 0.70
N VAL A 94 -5.27 -4.61 1.30
CA VAL A 94 -3.99 -4.72 0.60
C VAL A 94 -4.10 -5.73 -0.56
N CYS A 95 -4.68 -6.91 -0.34
CA CYS A 95 -4.89 -7.88 -1.41
C CYS A 95 -5.76 -7.34 -2.55
N TYR A 96 -6.82 -6.61 -2.23
CA TYR A 96 -7.73 -5.99 -3.19
C TYR A 96 -7.04 -4.91 -4.03
N LEU A 97 -6.33 -3.99 -3.38
CA LEU A 97 -5.56 -2.94 -4.06
C LEU A 97 -4.43 -3.53 -4.92
N LEU A 98 -3.80 -4.60 -4.43
CA LEU A 98 -2.76 -5.33 -5.17
C LEU A 98 -3.34 -5.96 -6.43
N GLN A 99 -4.54 -6.56 -6.36
CA GLN A 99 -5.24 -7.09 -7.52
C GLN A 99 -5.51 -6.00 -8.56
N GLY A 100 -6.08 -4.88 -8.12
CA GLY A 100 -6.40 -3.76 -9.00
C GLY A 100 -5.16 -3.17 -9.66
N SER A 101 -4.06 -3.04 -8.91
CA SER A 101 -2.79 -2.52 -9.40
C SER A 101 -2.17 -3.42 -10.48
N ILE A 102 -2.19 -4.74 -10.28
CA ILE A 102 -1.72 -5.70 -11.29
C ILE A 102 -2.59 -5.64 -12.55
N GLN A 103 -3.91 -5.59 -12.40
CA GLN A 103 -4.82 -5.51 -13.55
C GLN A 103 -4.58 -4.24 -14.36
N LYS A 104 -4.39 -3.11 -13.69
CA LYS A 104 -4.07 -1.83 -14.32
C LYS A 104 -2.73 -1.89 -15.05
N LEU A 105 -1.69 -2.43 -14.42
CA LEU A 105 -0.36 -2.58 -15.02
C LEU A 105 -0.41 -3.47 -16.27
N ARG A 106 -1.02 -4.65 -16.16
CA ARG A 106 -1.23 -5.57 -17.30
C ARG A 106 -2.01 -4.93 -18.44
N LYS A 107 -2.96 -4.04 -18.14
CA LYS A 107 -3.69 -3.29 -19.17
C LYS A 107 -2.77 -2.31 -19.90
N GLN A 108 -1.84 -1.64 -19.21
CA GLN A 108 -0.86 -0.76 -19.87
C GLN A 108 0.11 -1.56 -20.73
N GLU A 109 0.60 -2.70 -20.25
CA GLU A 109 1.48 -3.59 -21.02
C GLU A 109 0.79 -4.11 -22.29
N LYS A 110 -0.49 -4.53 -22.19
CA LYS A 110 -1.30 -4.94 -23.35
C LYS A 110 -1.54 -3.82 -24.36
N ASN A 111 -1.53 -2.56 -23.91
CA ASN A 111 -1.65 -1.41 -24.79
C ASN A 111 -0.33 -1.07 -25.50
N GLY A 112 0.75 -1.84 -25.26
CA GLY A 112 2.05 -1.63 -25.90
C GLY A 112 2.92 -0.57 -25.23
N CYS A 113 2.54 -0.07 -24.04
CA CYS A 113 3.39 0.83 -23.28
C CYS A 113 4.69 0.10 -22.87
N ALA A 114 5.82 0.80 -22.96
CA ALA A 114 7.07 0.30 -22.42
C ALA A 114 6.96 0.12 -20.90
N GLU A 115 7.76 -0.78 -20.30
CA GLU A 115 7.67 -1.13 -18.88
C GLU A 115 7.66 0.09 -17.94
N PHE A 116 8.57 1.03 -18.18
CA PHE A 116 8.65 2.27 -17.40
C PHE A 116 7.36 3.10 -17.49
N GLU A 117 6.84 3.27 -18.71
CA GLU A 117 5.62 4.03 -18.97
C GLU A 117 4.40 3.32 -18.38
N ALA A 118 4.33 1.99 -18.48
CA ALA A 118 3.28 1.18 -17.91
C ALA A 118 3.22 1.31 -16.37
N LYS A 119 4.39 1.30 -15.71
CA LYS A 119 4.50 1.55 -14.27
C LYS A 119 4.07 2.97 -13.91
N ASN A 120 4.56 3.97 -14.65
CA ASN A 120 4.20 5.37 -14.42
C ASN A 120 2.69 5.61 -14.57
N ASN A 121 2.07 5.07 -15.63
CA ASN A 121 0.64 5.19 -15.91
C ASN A 121 -0.26 4.38 -14.95
N SER A 122 0.36 3.51 -14.14
CA SER A 122 -0.31 2.74 -13.08
C SER A 122 -0.04 3.32 -11.69
N GLN A 123 0.72 4.41 -11.58
CA GLN A 123 1.15 4.90 -10.27
C GLN A 123 0.01 5.56 -9.50
N VAL A 124 -0.68 6.52 -10.13
CA VAL A 124 -1.75 7.29 -9.51
C VAL A 124 -2.99 6.40 -9.33
N TYR A 125 -3.62 6.48 -8.15
CA TYR A 125 -4.80 5.71 -7.71
C TYR A 125 -4.63 4.20 -7.53
N TYR A 126 -3.59 3.58 -8.08
CA TYR A 126 -3.34 2.14 -7.94
C TYR A 126 -2.10 1.88 -7.10
N CYS A 127 -0.89 1.94 -7.67
CA CYS A 127 0.33 1.58 -6.95
C CYS A 127 0.59 2.49 -5.73
N ARG A 128 0.29 3.79 -5.83
CA ARG A 128 0.41 4.70 -4.68
C ARG A 128 -0.55 4.33 -3.55
N SER A 129 -1.80 4.01 -3.87
CA SER A 129 -2.81 3.63 -2.86
C SER A 129 -2.43 2.30 -2.20
N LEU A 130 -1.94 1.33 -2.98
CA LEU A 130 -1.41 0.06 -2.50
C LEU A 130 -0.22 0.26 -1.54
N ALA A 131 0.69 1.19 -1.84
CA ALA A 131 1.87 1.41 -0.99
C ALA A 131 1.56 2.13 0.33
N ILE A 132 0.42 2.82 0.43
CA ILE A 132 -0.02 3.52 1.64
C ILE A 132 -0.83 2.59 2.56
N ALA A 133 -1.56 1.64 1.98
CA ALA A 133 -2.43 0.70 2.68
C ALA A 133 -1.64 -0.34 3.48
#